data_AF-A0A2C9KJ65-F1
#
_entry.id   AF-A0A2C9KJ65-F1
#
_cell.length_a   1.000
_cell.length_b   1.000
_cell.length_c   1.000
_cell.angle_alpha   90.00
_cell.angle_beta   90.00
_cell.angle_gamma   90.00
#
_symmetry.space_group_name_H-M   'P 1'
#
loop_
_entity.id
_entity.type
_entity.pdbx_description
1 polymer ?
#
loop_
_entity_poly.entity_id
_entity_poly.type
_entity_poly.pdbx_seq_one_letter_code
_entity_poly.pdbx_strand_id
1 'polypeptide(L)'
;MIKSRSVLKRINLQLLITSMMATPLSVLKLTMYFLVYAFHQVTPTTLIMKRQPPLKYVREGDVNLGAILPGLGFDHAGLCGQSSFMNSSFHFSEAVIFAVDEINRNQSLLPNVQLGLVVLDDCMKESTAAIQAIRFVKTVIQDGSFLTNQDDVLESYDVAGVVGCFRSSNSMHAASILGPAEVPLVSFSSTSEALSDKEAFPYFLRVVPADNYL
;
A
#
# COMPACT_ATOMS: atom_id res chain seq x y z
N MET A 1 -11.90 -26.49 22.52
CA MET A 1 -13.22 -26.41 23.19
C MET A 1 -13.80 -25.03 22.95
N ILE A 2 -14.90 -24.92 22.20
CA ILE A 2 -16.08 -24.08 22.43
C ILE A 2 -17.10 -24.53 21.37
N LYS A 3 -18.27 -24.96 21.85
CA LYS A 3 -19.38 -25.55 21.12
C LYS A 3 -20.50 -24.53 21.22
N SER A 4 -21.10 -24.12 20.11
CA SER A 4 -22.48 -23.60 20.14
C SER A 4 -23.18 -23.89 18.82
N ARG A 5 -24.19 -24.76 18.91
CA ARG A 5 -25.21 -24.99 17.89
C ARG A 5 -26.39 -24.09 18.21
N SER A 6 -26.93 -23.38 17.22
CA SER A 6 -28.27 -22.80 17.28
C SER A 6 -28.97 -22.89 15.91
N VAL A 7 -29.64 -24.02 15.73
CA VAL A 7 -30.98 -24.22 15.16
C VAL A 7 -31.47 -23.17 14.14
N LEU A 8 -31.35 -23.45 12.84
CA LEU A 8 -32.21 -22.83 11.82
C LEU A 8 -33.62 -23.45 11.91
N LYS A 9 -34.59 -22.68 12.43
CA LYS A 9 -36.01 -22.95 12.19
C LYS A 9 -36.37 -22.42 10.80
N ARG A 10 -36.87 -23.28 9.91
CA ARG A 10 -37.48 -22.87 8.65
C ARG A 10 -38.70 -21.99 8.94
N ILE A 11 -38.63 -20.73 8.55
CA ILE A 11 -39.74 -19.78 8.63
C ILE A 11 -40.77 -20.17 7.56
N ASN A 12 -42.02 -20.33 7.98
CA ASN A 12 -43.12 -20.75 7.11
C ASN A 12 -43.72 -19.52 6.41
N LEU A 13 -43.46 -19.38 5.10
CA LEU A 13 -43.77 -18.19 4.29
C LEU A 13 -45.27 -17.90 4.17
N GLN A 14 -46.14 -18.88 4.43
CA GLN A 14 -47.60 -18.71 4.41
C GLN A 14 -48.13 -17.86 5.58
N LEU A 15 -47.44 -17.84 6.73
CA LEU A 15 -47.87 -17.13 7.94
C LEU A 15 -47.55 -15.62 7.92
N LEU A 16 -46.55 -15.20 7.13
CA LEU A 16 -46.23 -13.79 6.97
C LEU A 16 -47.24 -13.06 6.07
N ILE A 17 -47.75 -13.74 5.04
CA ILE A 17 -48.64 -13.12 4.04
C ILE A 17 -50.03 -12.83 4.62
N THR A 18 -50.54 -13.69 5.51
CA THR A 18 -51.85 -13.48 6.17
C THR A 18 -51.82 -12.40 7.25
N SER A 19 -50.66 -12.13 7.85
CA SER A 19 -50.50 -11.03 8.83
C SER A 19 -50.48 -9.64 8.20
N MET A 20 -50.14 -9.52 6.92
CA MET A 20 -49.98 -8.20 6.26
C MET A 20 -51.31 -7.60 5.76
N MET A 21 -52.36 -8.41 5.58
CA MET A 21 -53.67 -7.93 5.10
C MET A 21 -54.61 -7.44 6.22
N ALA A 22 -54.25 -7.61 7.49
CA ALA A 22 -55.10 -7.26 8.64
C ALA A 22 -54.61 -6.03 9.43
N THR A 23 -53.59 -5.31 8.94
CA THR A 23 -53.08 -4.12 9.63
C THR A 23 -53.78 -2.86 9.12
N PRO A 24 -54.37 -2.03 10.00
CA PRO A 24 -55.01 -0.79 9.57
C PRO A 24 -53.96 0.15 8.95
N LEU A 25 -54.37 0.91 7.93
CA LEU A 25 -53.50 1.76 7.11
C LEU A 25 -52.63 2.76 7.92
N SER A 26 -53.06 3.07 9.15
CA SER A 26 -52.32 3.86 10.14
C SER A 26 -51.03 3.19 10.61
N VAL A 27 -51.02 1.87 10.80
CA VAL A 27 -49.85 1.09 11.25
C VAL A 27 -48.84 0.91 10.12
N LEU A 28 -49.31 0.79 8.87
CA LEU A 28 -48.45 0.76 7.69
C LEU A 28 -47.72 2.10 7.49
N LYS A 29 -48.40 3.22 7.72
CA LYS A 29 -47.78 4.55 7.72
C LYS A 29 -46.77 4.71 8.85
N LEU A 30 -47.10 4.24 10.06
CA LEU A 30 -46.18 4.34 11.21
C LEU A 30 -44.93 3.48 11.03
N THR A 31 -45.08 2.28 10.45
CA THR A 31 -43.96 1.38 10.13
C THR A 31 -43.11 1.92 8.98
N MET A 32 -43.71 2.48 7.92
CA MET A 32 -42.94 3.20 6.89
C MET A 32 -42.23 4.43 7.45
N TYR A 33 -42.87 5.18 8.34
CA TYR A 33 -42.26 6.35 8.98
C TYR A 33 -41.09 5.93 9.88
N PHE A 34 -41.22 4.81 10.61
CA PHE A 34 -40.13 4.22 11.39
C PHE A 34 -39.00 3.70 10.51
N LEU A 35 -39.30 3.09 9.36
CA LEU A 35 -38.27 2.65 8.41
C LEU A 35 -37.54 3.85 7.81
N VAL A 36 -38.26 4.86 7.32
CA VAL A 36 -37.67 6.09 6.77
C VAL A 36 -36.87 6.84 7.84
N TYR A 37 -37.38 6.94 9.07
CA TYR A 37 -36.66 7.52 10.21
C TYR A 37 -35.42 6.70 10.58
N ALA A 38 -35.50 5.37 10.57
CA ALA A 38 -34.34 4.49 10.80
C ALA A 38 -33.30 4.64 9.68
N PHE A 39 -33.71 4.78 8.41
CA PHE A 39 -32.83 5.07 7.28
C PHE A 39 -32.27 6.51 7.32
N HIS A 40 -32.98 7.49 7.88
CA HIS A 40 -32.50 8.86 8.09
C HIS A 40 -31.56 9.00 9.30
N GLN A 41 -31.72 8.14 10.31
CA GLN A 41 -30.83 8.04 11.48
C GLN A 41 -29.59 7.18 11.19
N VAL A 42 -29.52 6.51 10.03
CA VAL A 42 -28.23 6.20 9.41
C VAL A 42 -27.65 7.53 8.96
N THR A 43 -27.10 8.24 9.95
CA THR A 43 -26.13 9.30 9.72
C THR A 43 -25.14 8.80 8.67
N PRO A 44 -24.62 9.67 7.79
CA PRO A 44 -23.33 9.36 7.21
C PRO A 44 -22.40 9.30 8.43
N THR A 45 -22.23 8.12 9.01
CA THR A 45 -20.94 7.76 9.52
C THR A 45 -20.05 8.09 8.33
N THR A 46 -19.33 9.19 8.45
CA THR A 46 -18.05 9.31 7.79
C THR A 46 -17.41 7.98 8.07
N LEU A 47 -17.50 7.07 7.09
CA LEU A 47 -16.54 6.02 6.93
C LEU A 47 -15.26 6.83 6.83
N ILE A 48 -14.61 7.01 7.99
CA ILE A 48 -13.16 7.08 8.01
C ILE A 48 -12.81 5.74 7.39
N MET A 49 -12.73 5.73 6.06
CA MET A 49 -12.15 4.66 5.29
C MET A 49 -10.77 4.58 5.90
N LYS A 50 -10.56 3.60 6.78
CA LYS A 50 -9.24 3.28 7.30
C LYS A 50 -8.38 3.22 6.05
N ARG A 51 -7.42 4.16 5.93
CA ARG A 51 -6.44 4.20 4.84
C ARG A 51 -6.03 2.76 4.63
N GLN A 52 -6.44 2.14 3.52
CA GLN A 52 -5.88 0.82 3.22
C GLN A 52 -4.39 1.09 3.05
N PRO A 53 -3.53 0.44 3.85
CA PRO A 53 -2.11 0.63 3.68
C PRO A 53 -1.78 0.28 2.23
N PRO A 54 -0.93 1.06 1.56
CA PRO A 54 -0.45 0.73 0.23
C PRO A 54 0.06 -0.72 0.22
N LEU A 55 -0.08 -1.40 -0.92
CA LEU A 55 0.34 -2.79 -1.07
C LEU A 55 1.78 -2.97 -0.55
N LYS A 56 1.97 -3.98 0.31
CA LYS A 56 3.22 -4.24 1.02
C LYS A 56 3.58 -5.71 0.94
N TYR A 57 4.83 -5.99 0.64
CA TYR A 57 5.42 -7.33 0.69
C TYR A 57 6.74 -7.26 1.46
N VAL A 58 6.95 -8.17 2.41
CA VAL A 58 8.18 -8.21 3.21
C VAL A 58 8.67 -9.65 3.32
N ARG A 59 9.94 -9.86 3.02
CA ARG A 59 10.69 -11.08 3.28
C ARG A 59 12.07 -10.69 3.78
N GLU A 60 12.39 -11.03 5.02
CA GLU A 60 13.72 -10.75 5.58
C GLU A 60 14.78 -11.71 5.02
N GLY A 61 16.01 -11.23 4.93
CA GLY A 61 17.21 -12.02 4.63
C GLY A 61 18.42 -11.46 5.36
N ASP A 62 19.61 -11.95 5.01
CA ASP A 62 20.88 -11.46 5.56
C ASP A 62 21.15 -10.01 5.13
N VAL A 63 20.73 -9.67 3.90
CA VAL A 63 20.77 -8.31 3.34
C VAL A 63 19.45 -8.04 2.65
N ASN A 64 18.75 -6.99 3.07
CA ASN A 64 17.46 -6.65 2.47
C ASN A 64 17.61 -5.63 1.35
N LEU A 65 16.83 -5.82 0.28
CA LEU A 65 16.61 -4.81 -0.76
C LEU A 65 15.25 -4.16 -0.57
N GLY A 66 15.16 -2.86 -0.82
CA GLY A 66 13.90 -2.12 -0.91
C GLY A 66 13.40 -2.08 -2.35
N ALA A 67 12.09 -1.96 -2.52
CA ALA A 67 11.47 -1.65 -3.80
C ALA A 67 10.29 -0.71 -3.60
N ILE A 68 10.24 0.38 -4.37
CA ILE A 68 9.13 1.32 -4.41
C ILE A 68 8.45 1.16 -5.78
N LEU A 69 7.31 0.46 -5.81
CA LEU A 69 6.68 0.00 -7.05
C LEU A 69 5.17 0.27 -7.05
N PRO A 70 4.59 0.73 -8.16
CA PRO A 70 3.16 0.96 -8.22
C PRO A 70 2.41 -0.37 -8.22
N GLY A 71 1.50 -0.56 -7.28
CA GLY A 71 0.49 -1.64 -7.28
C GLY A 71 -0.92 -1.09 -7.39
N LEU A 72 -1.17 0.02 -6.70
CA LEU A 72 -2.43 0.75 -6.71
C LEU A 72 -2.25 2.11 -7.37
N GLY A 73 -3.38 2.74 -7.72
CA GLY A 73 -3.47 4.15 -8.08
C GLY A 73 -4.32 4.92 -7.08
N PHE A 74 -4.50 6.22 -7.35
CA PHE A 74 -5.40 7.06 -6.58
C PHE A 74 -6.75 7.21 -7.28
N ASP A 75 -7.82 7.22 -6.48
CA ASP A 75 -9.17 7.52 -6.96
C ASP A 75 -9.39 9.03 -7.14
N HIS A 76 -10.60 9.44 -7.54
CA HIS A 76 -10.95 10.85 -7.79
C HIS A 76 -10.92 11.69 -6.50
N ALA A 77 -10.95 11.05 -5.32
CA ALA A 77 -10.78 11.70 -4.03
C ALA A 77 -9.30 11.77 -3.59
N GLY A 78 -8.37 11.30 -4.44
CA GLY A 78 -6.94 11.27 -4.17
C GLY A 78 -6.51 10.20 -3.16
N LEU A 79 -7.38 9.20 -2.93
CA LEU A 79 -7.14 8.11 -1.99
C LEU A 79 -6.51 6.92 -2.69
N CYS A 80 -5.48 6.35 -2.08
CA CYS A 80 -4.90 5.08 -2.49
C CYS A 80 -5.83 3.94 -2.10
N GLY A 81 -6.19 3.06 -3.03
CA GLY A 81 -7.09 1.96 -2.71
C GLY A 81 -7.34 0.99 -3.86
N GLN A 82 -7.98 -0.13 -3.51
CA GLN A 82 -8.24 -1.25 -4.42
C GLN A 82 -9.15 -0.90 -5.60
N SER A 83 -9.94 0.17 -5.49
CA SER A 83 -10.75 0.72 -6.59
C SER A 83 -9.90 1.15 -7.79
N SER A 84 -8.60 1.41 -7.57
CA SER A 84 -7.64 1.81 -8.60
C SER A 84 -6.50 0.79 -8.72
N PHE A 85 -6.82 -0.50 -8.61
CA PHE A 85 -5.82 -1.56 -8.80
C PHE A 85 -5.23 -1.51 -10.22
N MET A 86 -3.91 -1.43 -10.31
CA MET A 86 -3.22 -1.34 -11.60
C MET A 86 -2.71 -2.73 -12.00
N ASN A 87 -3.56 -3.50 -12.69
CA ASN A 87 -3.20 -4.83 -13.19
C ASN A 87 -1.86 -4.83 -13.95
N SER A 88 -1.63 -3.81 -14.78
CA SER A 88 -0.41 -3.69 -15.59
C SER A 88 0.87 -3.48 -14.76
N SER A 89 0.74 -2.96 -13.53
CA SER A 89 1.89 -2.59 -12.69
C SER A 89 2.26 -3.67 -11.67
N PHE A 90 1.37 -4.62 -11.39
CA PHE A 90 1.62 -5.73 -10.47
C PHE A 90 2.80 -6.61 -10.90
N HIS A 91 3.01 -6.72 -12.22
CA HIS A 91 4.12 -7.47 -12.81
C HIS A 91 5.49 -6.95 -12.35
N PHE A 92 5.63 -5.67 -11.98
CA PHE A 92 6.90 -5.15 -11.45
C PHE A 92 7.26 -5.79 -10.12
N SER A 93 6.27 -5.93 -9.22
CA SER A 93 6.45 -6.59 -7.93
C SER A 93 6.80 -8.07 -8.12
N GLU A 94 6.07 -8.76 -8.99
CA GLU A 94 6.37 -10.16 -9.32
C GLU A 94 7.77 -10.32 -9.93
N ALA A 95 8.17 -9.42 -10.83
CA ALA A 95 9.48 -9.46 -11.47
C ALA A 95 10.62 -9.27 -10.45
N VAL A 96 10.49 -8.34 -9.50
CA VAL A 96 11.51 -8.13 -8.46
C VAL A 96 11.55 -9.31 -7.49
N ILE A 97 10.40 -9.85 -7.08
CA ILE A 97 10.33 -11.06 -6.25
C ILE A 97 11.01 -12.24 -6.95
N PHE A 98 10.69 -12.45 -8.23
CA PHE A 98 11.29 -13.50 -9.04
C PHE A 98 12.80 -13.33 -9.18
N ALA A 99 13.27 -12.11 -9.46
CA ALA A 99 14.70 -11.84 -9.60
C ALA A 99 15.48 -12.13 -8.30
N VAL A 100 14.92 -11.74 -7.15
CA VAL A 100 15.52 -12.05 -5.84
C VAL A 100 15.56 -13.56 -5.60
N ASP A 101 14.50 -14.29 -5.95
CA ASP A 101 14.47 -15.75 -5.84
C ASP A 101 15.53 -16.42 -6.73
N GLU A 102 15.72 -15.95 -7.96
CA GLU A 102 16.74 -16.46 -8.87
C GLU A 102 18.16 -16.17 -8.38
N ILE A 103 18.41 -14.97 -7.83
CA ILE A 103 19.70 -14.63 -7.24
C ILE A 103 20.00 -15.54 -6.04
N ASN A 104 19.03 -15.73 -5.14
CA ASN A 104 19.19 -16.59 -3.97
C ASN A 104 19.44 -18.07 -4.31
N ARG A 105 18.94 -18.54 -5.46
CA ARG A 105 19.22 -19.90 -5.97
C ARG A 105 20.60 -20.02 -6.62
N ASN A 106 21.18 -18.92 -7.10
CA ASN A 106 22.42 -18.93 -7.84
C ASN A 106 23.63 -18.63 -6.93
N GLN A 107 24.26 -19.70 -6.45
CA GLN A 107 25.46 -19.63 -5.61
C GLN A 107 26.69 -18.98 -6.30
N SER A 108 26.65 -18.75 -7.62
CA SER A 108 27.72 -18.04 -8.33
C SER A 108 27.59 -16.52 -8.22
N LEU A 109 26.41 -15.99 -7.90
CA LEU A 109 26.16 -14.55 -7.75
C LEU A 109 26.40 -14.11 -6.31
N LEU A 110 25.75 -14.78 -5.35
CA LEU A 110 25.83 -14.46 -3.91
C LEU A 110 25.97 -15.77 -3.11
N PRO A 111 27.19 -16.32 -2.99
CA PRO A 111 27.41 -17.54 -2.22
C PRO A 111 27.17 -17.28 -0.72
N ASN A 112 26.36 -18.14 -0.10
CA ASN A 112 26.04 -18.10 1.34
C ASN A 112 25.42 -16.78 1.85
N VAL A 113 24.74 -16.02 0.98
CA VAL A 113 23.99 -14.82 1.37
C VAL A 113 22.57 -14.96 0.84
N GLN A 114 21.58 -14.82 1.73
CA GLN A 114 20.18 -14.74 1.38
C GLN A 114 19.73 -13.28 1.31
N LEU A 115 19.32 -12.83 0.13
CA LEU A 115 18.68 -11.54 -0.05
C LEU A 115 17.25 -11.56 0.48
N GLY A 116 16.93 -10.58 1.30
CA GLY A 116 15.57 -10.18 1.64
C GLY A 116 15.04 -9.11 0.68
N LEU A 117 13.74 -8.87 0.75
CA LEU A 117 13.03 -7.92 -0.09
C LEU A 117 11.86 -7.28 0.65
N VAL A 118 11.79 -5.95 0.59
CA VAL A 118 10.68 -5.13 1.06
C VAL A 118 10.10 -4.35 -0.12
N VAL A 119 8.89 -4.68 -0.57
CA VAL A 119 8.17 -3.94 -1.62
C VAL A 119 7.10 -3.08 -0.97
N LEU A 120 7.14 -1.78 -1.27
CA LEU A 120 6.19 -0.78 -0.79
C LEU A 120 5.56 -0.05 -1.98
N ASP A 121 4.25 0.06 -1.96
CA ASP A 121 3.50 0.72 -3.02
C ASP A 121 3.52 2.26 -2.89
N ASP A 122 3.88 2.92 -3.99
CA ASP A 122 3.90 4.38 -4.11
C ASP A 122 2.57 4.97 -4.57
N CYS A 123 1.61 4.12 -4.90
CA CYS A 123 0.28 4.48 -5.34
C CYS A 123 0.25 5.51 -6.48
N MET A 124 1.30 5.51 -7.32
CA MET A 124 1.52 6.47 -8.40
C MET A 124 1.50 7.94 -7.94
N LYS A 125 1.89 8.22 -6.69
CA LYS A 125 1.87 9.56 -6.09
C LYS A 125 3.19 9.91 -5.42
N GLU A 126 3.69 11.10 -5.71
CA GLU A 126 4.99 11.60 -5.23
C GLU A 126 5.09 11.60 -3.70
N SER A 127 4.04 12.08 -3.01
CA SER A 127 4.01 12.13 -1.55
C SER A 127 4.07 10.74 -0.92
N THR A 128 3.48 9.74 -1.56
CA THR A 128 3.51 8.37 -1.05
C THR A 128 4.88 7.75 -1.29
N ALA A 129 5.47 7.95 -2.48
CA ALA A 129 6.85 7.55 -2.77
C ALA A 129 7.83 8.11 -1.73
N ALA A 130 7.70 9.39 -1.39
CA ALA A 130 8.48 10.03 -0.34
C ALA A 130 8.30 9.35 1.02
N ILE A 131 7.07 9.07 1.43
CA ILE A 131 6.80 8.37 2.70
C ILE A 131 7.39 6.96 2.71
N GLN A 132 7.31 6.22 1.60
CA GLN A 132 7.95 4.90 1.52
C GLN A 132 9.48 5.00 1.59
N ALA A 133 10.08 6.01 0.97
CA ALA A 133 11.51 6.27 1.08
C ALA A 133 11.97 6.51 2.52
N ILE A 134 11.18 7.24 3.33
CA ILE A 134 11.47 7.44 4.77
C ILE A 134 11.58 6.10 5.50
N ARG A 135 10.74 5.11 5.14
CA ARG A 135 10.76 3.78 5.76
C ARG A 135 12.04 3.00 5.45
N PHE A 136 12.80 3.39 4.42
CA PHE A 136 14.07 2.77 4.06
C PHE A 136 15.29 3.51 4.61
N VAL A 137 15.10 4.65 5.27
CA VAL A 137 16.18 5.37 5.95
C VAL A 137 16.35 4.80 7.34
N LYS A 138 17.59 4.44 7.70
CA LYS A 138 17.96 4.11 9.07
C LYS A 138 17.71 5.31 9.98
N THR A 139 16.58 5.35 10.66
CA THR A 139 16.35 6.36 11.68
C THR A 139 17.25 6.04 12.88
N VAL A 140 18.11 6.99 13.27
CA VAL A 140 18.88 6.99 14.54
C VAL A 140 17.96 7.07 15.77
N ILE A 141 16.64 7.00 15.59
CA ILE A 141 15.62 6.97 16.64
C ILE A 141 15.54 5.56 17.27
N GLN A 142 16.68 5.00 17.66
CA GLN A 142 16.73 3.90 18.62
C GLN A 142 16.86 4.40 20.06
N ASP A 143 17.17 5.69 20.26
CA ASP A 143 17.03 6.33 21.58
C ASP A 143 15.56 6.63 21.81
N GLY A 144 14.86 5.66 22.40
CA GLY A 144 13.42 5.65 22.70
C GLY A 144 12.95 6.72 23.70
N SER A 145 13.31 7.99 23.49
CA SER A 145 13.04 9.10 24.40
C SER A 145 11.99 10.10 23.90
N PHE A 146 11.37 9.91 22.72
CA PHE A 146 10.43 10.92 22.19
C PHE A 146 9.07 10.45 21.64
N LEU A 147 8.82 9.15 21.42
CA LEU A 147 7.51 8.72 20.86
C LEU A 147 6.62 8.12 21.96
N THR A 148 5.76 8.95 22.55
CA THR A 148 4.83 8.60 23.64
C THR A 148 3.52 7.95 23.17
N ASN A 149 3.38 7.61 21.89
CA ASN A 149 2.21 6.89 21.36
C ASN A 149 2.66 5.73 20.47
N GLN A 150 2.38 4.50 20.90
CA GLN A 150 2.74 3.24 20.23
C GLN A 150 2.09 3.06 18.85
N ASP A 151 1.09 3.88 18.50
CA ASP A 151 0.32 3.77 17.26
C ASP A 151 0.88 4.60 16.07
N ASP A 152 1.88 5.45 16.29
CA ASP A 152 2.38 6.40 15.27
C ASP A 152 3.85 6.17 14.87
N VAL A 153 4.41 5.00 15.21
CA VAL A 153 5.77 4.62 14.79
C VAL A 153 5.70 4.16 13.34
N LEU A 154 6.24 4.98 12.43
CA LEU A 154 6.51 4.57 11.06
C LEU A 154 7.45 3.36 11.08
N GLU A 155 6.95 2.23 10.58
CA GLU A 155 7.75 1.02 10.41
C GLU A 155 8.95 1.32 9.49
N SER A 156 10.15 0.96 9.95
CA SER A 156 11.40 1.15 9.21
C SER A 156 12.03 -0.19 8.84
N TYR A 157 12.73 -0.19 7.71
CA TYR A 157 13.42 -1.35 7.16
C TYR A 157 14.86 -0.95 6.84
N ASP A 158 15.80 -1.71 7.39
CA ASP A 158 17.19 -1.63 6.96
C ASP A 158 17.29 -2.25 5.56
N VAL A 159 17.69 -1.46 4.57
CA VAL A 159 17.90 -1.94 3.19
C VAL A 159 19.23 -1.44 2.65
N ALA A 160 19.90 -2.28 1.87
CA ALA A 160 21.17 -1.93 1.22
C ALA A 160 21.01 -1.01 0.00
N GLY A 161 19.79 -0.93 -0.55
CA GLY A 161 19.47 -0.13 -1.72
C GLY A 161 18.01 -0.34 -2.13
N VAL A 162 17.51 0.53 -2.98
CA VAL A 162 16.10 0.56 -3.39
C VAL A 162 15.99 0.45 -4.91
N VAL A 163 15.08 -0.40 -5.39
CA VAL A 163 14.69 -0.47 -6.81
C VAL A 163 13.42 0.35 -7.04
N GLY A 164 13.39 1.18 -8.08
CA GLY A 164 12.26 2.04 -8.42
C GLY A 164 12.67 3.50 -8.61
N CYS A 165 11.74 4.45 -8.70
CA CYS A 165 10.30 4.24 -8.91
C CYS A 165 10.00 4.09 -10.41
N PHE A 166 8.75 3.80 -10.74
CA PHE A 166 8.29 3.75 -12.14
C PHE A 166 8.23 5.15 -12.77
N ARG A 167 7.59 6.13 -12.10
CA ARG A 167 7.52 7.53 -12.57
C ARG A 167 8.77 8.31 -12.18
N SER A 168 9.25 9.13 -13.11
CA SER A 168 10.36 10.06 -12.85
C SER A 168 10.07 11.02 -11.68
N SER A 169 8.84 11.53 -11.55
CA SER A 169 8.46 12.41 -10.43
C SER A 169 8.53 11.71 -9.08
N ASN A 170 8.07 10.47 -9.00
CA ASN A 170 8.15 9.64 -7.79
C ASN A 170 9.62 9.35 -7.44
N SER A 171 10.45 9.01 -8.44
CA SER A 171 11.89 8.80 -8.24
C SER A 171 12.59 10.04 -7.72
N MET A 172 12.26 11.25 -8.20
CA MET A 172 12.84 12.49 -7.69
C MET A 172 12.53 12.68 -6.20
N HIS A 173 11.28 12.46 -5.79
CA HIS A 173 10.88 12.60 -4.39
C HIS A 173 11.51 11.52 -3.51
N ALA A 174 11.53 10.27 -3.94
CA ALA A 174 12.20 9.19 -3.20
C ALA A 174 13.71 9.44 -3.09
N ALA A 175 14.38 9.81 -4.18
CA ALA A 175 15.81 10.09 -4.22
C ALA A 175 16.22 11.26 -3.30
N SER A 176 15.39 12.30 -3.20
CA SER A 176 15.66 13.43 -2.29
C SER A 176 15.72 13.04 -0.81
N ILE A 177 15.10 11.92 -0.43
CA ILE A 177 15.08 11.39 0.93
C ILE A 177 16.18 10.34 1.12
N LEU A 178 16.35 9.44 0.15
CA LEU A 178 17.34 8.37 0.20
C LEU A 178 18.78 8.87 0.04
N GLY A 179 18.98 9.93 -0.75
CA GLY A 179 20.29 10.49 -1.05
C GLY A 179 21.09 10.93 0.19
N PRO A 180 20.54 11.79 1.07
CA PRO A 180 21.20 12.17 2.31
C PRO A 180 21.45 11.01 3.27
N ALA A 181 20.68 9.92 3.16
CA ALA A 181 20.86 8.70 3.94
C ALA A 181 21.84 7.70 3.29
N GLU A 182 22.45 8.08 2.16
CA GLU A 182 23.38 7.25 1.38
C GLU A 182 22.79 5.92 0.92
N VAL A 183 21.46 5.87 0.75
CA VAL A 183 20.75 4.70 0.24
C VAL A 183 20.61 4.84 -1.29
N PRO A 184 21.24 3.98 -2.10
CA PRO A 184 21.13 4.08 -3.56
C PRO A 184 19.72 3.73 -4.04
N LEU A 185 19.19 4.53 -4.97
CA LEU A 185 17.94 4.28 -5.68
C LEU A 185 18.23 3.97 -7.15
N VAL A 186 17.92 2.75 -7.60
CA VAL A 186 18.11 2.33 -9.00
C VAL A 186 16.76 2.21 -9.70
N SER A 187 16.47 3.11 -10.64
CA SER A 187 15.23 3.06 -11.42
C SER A 187 15.36 2.24 -12.70
N PHE A 188 14.34 1.45 -12.98
CA PHE A 188 14.18 0.71 -14.23
C PHE A 188 13.36 1.44 -15.30
N SER A 189 12.76 2.60 -15.00
CA SER A 189 11.82 3.28 -15.91
C SER A 189 11.86 4.80 -15.88
N SER A 190 12.56 5.44 -14.95
CA SER A 190 12.58 6.91 -14.85
C SER A 190 13.57 7.54 -15.83
N THR A 191 13.06 8.22 -16.85
CA THR A 191 13.86 8.75 -17.98
C THR A 191 14.11 10.26 -17.92
N SER A 192 13.50 10.99 -16.97
CA SER A 192 13.64 12.46 -16.92
C SER A 192 15.11 12.88 -16.81
N GLU A 193 15.52 13.86 -17.62
CA GLU A 193 16.87 14.43 -17.58
C GLU A 193 17.22 15.00 -16.20
N ALA A 194 16.25 15.57 -15.48
CA ALA A 194 16.44 16.17 -14.16
C ALA A 194 17.07 15.21 -13.14
N LEU A 195 16.79 13.91 -13.26
CA LEU A 195 17.39 12.87 -12.40
C LEU A 195 18.87 12.59 -12.68
N SER A 196 19.44 13.20 -13.73
CA SER A 196 20.85 13.06 -14.09
C SER A 196 21.74 14.04 -13.31
N ASP A 197 21.16 15.05 -12.67
CA ASP A 197 21.86 15.99 -11.80
C ASP A 197 22.38 15.25 -10.56
N LYS A 198 23.71 15.05 -10.49
CA LYS A 198 24.38 14.37 -9.38
C LYS A 198 24.63 15.26 -8.17
N GLU A 199 24.51 16.57 -8.31
CA GLU A 199 24.50 17.47 -7.16
C GLU A 199 23.15 17.36 -6.43
N ALA A 200 22.04 17.31 -7.18
CA ALA A 200 20.71 17.13 -6.61
C ALA A 200 20.41 15.68 -6.17
N PHE A 201 20.83 14.68 -6.96
CA PHE A 201 20.51 13.27 -6.74
C PHE A 201 21.77 12.37 -6.79
N PRO A 202 22.69 12.50 -5.82
CA PRO A 202 23.99 11.82 -5.83
C PRO A 202 23.89 10.28 -5.84
N TYR A 203 22.89 9.73 -5.15
CA TYR A 203 22.66 8.28 -5.01
C TYR A 203 21.57 7.73 -5.95
N PHE A 204 21.07 8.53 -6.88
CA PHE A 204 20.15 8.04 -7.90
C PHE A 204 20.91 7.40 -9.07
N LEU A 205 20.43 6.26 -9.54
CA LEU A 205 20.94 5.52 -10.69
C LEU A 205 19.75 5.06 -11.54
N ARG A 206 19.99 4.76 -12.82
CA ARG A 206 18.97 4.14 -13.67
C ARG A 206 19.60 3.23 -14.72
N VAL A 207 18.84 2.24 -15.17
CA VAL A 207 19.24 1.29 -16.23
C VAL A 207 18.61 1.62 -17.59
N VAL A 208 17.95 2.77 -17.70
CA VAL A 208 17.36 3.31 -18.94
C VAL A 208 18.02 4.64 -19.32
N PRO A 209 18.07 5.01 -20.61
CA PRO A 209 18.61 6.30 -21.02
C PRO A 209 17.75 7.47 -20.50
N ALA A 210 18.34 8.66 -20.46
CA ALA A 210 17.55 9.88 -20.26
C ALA A 210 16.78 10.25 -21.53
N ASP A 211 15.73 11.05 -21.37
CA ASP A 211 14.95 11.60 -22.48
C ASP A 211 15.80 12.42 -23.47
N ASN A 212 16.90 13.04 -23.03
CA ASN A 212 17.80 13.81 -23.90
C ASN A 212 18.72 12.94 -24.80
N TYR A 213 18.64 11.62 -24.69
CA TYR A 213 19.37 10.66 -25.54
C TYR A 213 18.46 9.93 -26.54
N LEU A 214 17.15 10.20 -26.55
CA LEU A 214 16.15 9.60 -27.44
C LEU A 214 15.76 10.58 -28.55
#